data_AF-A0A3C0YD32-F1
#
_entry.id   AF-A0A3C0YD32-F1
#
_cell.length_a   1.000
_cell.length_b   1.000
_cell.length_c   1.000
_cell.angle_alpha   90.00
_cell.angle_beta   90.00
_cell.angle_gamma   90.00
#
_symmetry.space_group_name_H-M   'P 1'
#
loop_
_entity.id
_entity.type
_entity.pdbx_description
1 polymer ?
#
loop_
_entity_poly.entity_id
_entity_poly.type
_entity_poly.pdbx_seq_one_letter_code
_entity_poly.pdbx_strand_id
1 'polypeptide(L)'
;IEAIKKHQSAYLMAVGGAAYLVSKAIKHAKVVGFADLGMEAIYEFDVVDMPVTVAVDAGGTSVHITGPAEWQKKIASGEFKNIPVTSA
;
A
#
# COMPACT_ATOMS: atom_id res chain seq x y z
N ILE A 1 -7.72 -4.61 -11.21
CA ILE A 1 -6.54 -4.64 -12.11
C ILE A 1 -6.89 -4.11 -13.50
N GLU A 2 -7.87 -4.70 -14.21
CA GLU A 2 -8.24 -4.24 -15.56
C GLU A 2 -8.58 -2.74 -15.65
N ALA A 3 -9.36 -2.20 -14.71
CA ALA A 3 -9.64 -0.76 -14.67
C ALA A 3 -8.36 0.09 -14.49
N ILE A 4 -7.45 -0.36 -13.62
CA ILE A 4 -6.16 0.32 -13.37
C ILE A 4 -5.33 0.36 -14.66
N LYS A 5 -5.22 -0.78 -15.34
CA LYS A 5 -4.52 -0.89 -16.62
C LYS A 5 -5.17 -0.04 -17.70
N LYS A 6 -6.51 -0.09 -17.82
CA LYS A 6 -7.27 0.69 -18.80
C LYS A 6 -7.08 2.21 -18.61
N HIS A 7 -7.04 2.66 -17.36
CA HIS A 7 -6.98 4.09 -17.02
C HIS A 7 -5.57 4.58 -16.66
N GLN A 8 -4.56 3.73 -16.77
CA GLN A 8 -3.15 4.03 -16.46
C GLN A 8 -2.98 4.64 -15.05
N SER A 9 -3.71 4.11 -14.07
CA SER A 9 -3.61 4.53 -12.67
C SER A 9 -2.68 3.62 -11.86
N ALA A 10 -2.49 3.92 -10.58
CA ALA A 10 -1.78 3.06 -9.63
C ALA A 10 -2.66 2.77 -8.41
N TYR A 11 -2.50 1.59 -7.82
CA TYR A 11 -3.08 1.26 -6.52
C TYR A 11 -1.97 1.18 -5.47
N LEU A 12 -2.08 2.03 -4.45
CA LEU A 12 -1.12 2.13 -3.36
C LEU A 12 -1.69 1.48 -2.10
N MET A 13 -0.91 0.62 -1.46
CA MET A 13 -1.25 -0.04 -0.20
C MET A 13 -0.44 0.58 0.93
N ALA A 14 -1.15 1.08 1.95
CA ALA A 14 -0.55 1.53 3.21
C ALA A 14 -0.37 0.36 4.19
N VAL A 15 0.46 0.57 5.20
CA VAL A 15 0.70 -0.44 6.26
C VAL A 15 -0.51 -0.50 7.21
N GLY A 16 -1.16 -1.66 7.27
CA GLY A 16 -2.24 -1.95 8.22
C GLY A 16 -1.71 -2.13 9.66
N GLY A 17 -2.50 -1.76 10.66
CA GLY A 17 -2.14 -1.91 12.08
C GLY A 17 -1.17 -0.87 12.64
N ALA A 18 -0.62 0.01 11.80
CA ALA A 18 0.34 1.05 12.19
C ALA A 18 -0.24 2.47 12.12
N ALA A 19 -1.55 2.64 12.38
CA ALA A 19 -2.29 3.88 12.14
C ALA A 19 -1.64 5.11 12.81
N TYR A 20 -1.13 4.97 14.04
CA TYR A 20 -0.43 6.05 14.75
C TYR A 20 0.87 6.50 14.06
N LEU A 21 1.62 5.57 13.46
CA LEU A 21 2.84 5.92 12.73
C LEU A 21 2.49 6.55 11.38
N VAL A 22 1.48 5.99 10.70
CA VAL A 22 0.98 6.53 9.43
C VAL A 22 0.41 7.93 9.61
N SER A 23 -0.29 8.21 10.72
CA SER A 23 -0.86 9.54 10.98
C SER A 23 0.20 10.63 11.11
N LYS A 24 1.47 10.30 11.38
CA LYS A 24 2.58 11.28 11.39
C LYS A 24 2.86 11.88 10.00
N ALA A 25 2.47 11.19 8.93
CA ALA A 25 2.58 11.69 7.56
C ALA A 25 1.49 12.72 7.22
N ILE A 26 0.36 12.72 7.94
CA ILE A 26 -0.76 13.65 7.72
C ILE A 26 -0.42 15.00 8.37
N LYS A 27 -0.38 16.07 7.57
CA LYS A 27 -0.06 17.43 8.02
C LYS A 27 -1.30 18.29 8.21
N HIS A 28 -2.35 18.01 7.46
CA HIS A 28 -3.64 18.67 7.58
C HIS A 28 -4.76 17.72 7.15
N ALA A 29 -5.95 17.91 7.72
CA ALA A 29 -7.13 17.10 7.50
C ALA A 29 -8.38 17.99 7.55
N LYS A 30 -9.21 17.92 6.52
CA LYS A 30 -10.44 18.71 6.43
C LYS A 30 -11.59 17.86 5.91
N VAL A 31 -12.74 17.93 6.57
CA VAL A 31 -13.99 17.36 6.04
C VAL A 31 -14.45 18.22 4.86
N VAL A 32 -14.66 17.60 3.71
CA VAL A 32 -15.11 18.27 2.47
C VAL A 32 -16.49 17.80 1.99
N GLY A 33 -17.06 16.77 2.61
CA GLY A 33 -18.42 16.33 2.31
C GLY A 33 -18.94 15.28 3.31
N PHE A 34 -20.28 15.23 3.44
CA PHE A 34 -21.00 14.23 4.26
C PHE A 34 -20.54 14.16 5.72
N ALA A 35 -20.46 15.32 6.39
CA ALA A 35 -19.94 15.43 7.75
C ALA A 35 -20.74 14.61 8.80
N ASP A 36 -22.01 14.37 8.52
CA ASP A 36 -22.92 13.54 9.33
C ASP A 36 -22.53 12.05 9.35
N LEU A 37 -21.71 11.58 8.40
CA LEU A 37 -21.14 10.22 8.39
C LEU A 37 -19.96 10.04 9.36
N GLY A 38 -19.55 11.09 10.08
CA GLY A 38 -18.50 11.02 11.09
C GLY A 38 -17.15 10.56 10.53
N MET A 39 -16.67 9.39 10.98
CA MET A 39 -15.39 8.80 10.54
C MET A 39 -15.38 8.33 9.08
N GLU A 40 -16.55 8.18 8.46
CA GLU A 40 -16.72 7.78 7.06
C GLU A 40 -16.93 8.98 6.12
N ALA A 41 -16.91 10.21 6.64
CA ALA A 41 -17.00 11.43 5.83
C ALA A 41 -15.88 11.50 4.78
N ILE A 42 -16.03 12.35 3.77
CA ILE A 42 -14.96 12.59 2.80
C ILE A 42 -14.00 13.61 3.38
N TYR A 43 -12.73 13.22 3.47
CA TYR A 43 -11.65 14.07 3.95
C TYR A 43 -10.67 14.42 2.84
N GLU A 44 -10.25 15.68 2.82
CA GLU A 44 -9.07 16.15 2.11
C GLU A 44 -7.89 16.16 3.09
N PHE A 45 -6.77 15.55 2.68
CA PHE A 45 -5.57 15.45 3.50
C PHE A 45 -4.35 16.01 2.76
N ASP A 46 -3.55 16.79 3.46
CA ASP A 46 -2.18 17.11 3.04
C ASP A 46 -1.23 16.10 3.69
N VAL A 47 -0.48 15.35 2.88
CA VAL A 47 0.43 14.31 3.35
C VAL A 47 1.86 14.56 2.87
N VAL A 48 2.83 14.24 3.73
CA VAL A 48 4.26 14.29 3.42
C VAL A 48 4.90 12.98 3.88
N ASP A 49 5.68 12.37 2.99
CA ASP A 49 6.36 11.08 3.23
C ASP A 49 5.41 9.96 3.67
N MET A 50 4.24 9.87 3.02
CA MET A 50 3.23 8.86 3.32
C MET A 50 3.78 7.45 3.00
N PRO A 51 3.88 6.54 3.98
CA PRO A 51 4.49 5.23 3.77
C PRO A 51 3.51 4.29 3.04
N VAL A 52 3.67 4.19 1.72
CA VAL A 52 2.85 3.33 0.86
C VAL A 52 3.70 2.56 -0.14
N THR A 53 3.18 1.41 -0.58
CA THR A 53 3.81 0.56 -1.61
C THR A 53 2.88 0.44 -2.80
N VAL A 54 3.42 0.41 -4.02
CA VAL A 54 2.65 0.11 -5.23
C VAL A 54 2.19 -1.35 -5.18
N ALA A 55 0.90 -1.56 -4.97
CA ALA A 55 0.29 -2.89 -4.94
C ALA A 55 -0.15 -3.34 -6.34
N VAL A 56 -0.62 -2.40 -7.18
CA VAL A 56 -0.85 -2.63 -8.61
C VAL A 56 -0.28 -1.46 -9.41
N ASP A 57 0.57 -1.77 -10.38
CA ASP A 57 1.15 -0.77 -11.30
C ASP A 57 0.19 -0.42 -12.46
N ALA A 58 0.54 0.61 -13.25
CA ALA A 58 -0.25 1.04 -14.41
C ALA A 58 -0.28 0.01 -15.55
N GLY A 59 0.62 -0.98 -15.55
CA GLY A 59 0.60 -2.11 -16.48
C GLY A 59 -0.38 -3.21 -16.07
N GLY A 60 -0.86 -3.18 -14.83
CA GLY A 60 -1.73 -4.19 -14.23
C GLY A 60 -0.97 -5.30 -13.49
N THR A 61 0.33 -5.16 -13.26
CA THR A 61 1.09 -6.10 -12.42
C THR A 61 0.65 -5.93 -10.96
N SER A 62 0.28 -7.03 -10.29
CA SER A 62 -0.19 -7.01 -8.91
C SER A 62 0.74 -7.77 -7.97
N VAL A 63 1.19 -7.12 -6.89
CA VAL A 63 2.03 -7.74 -5.85
C VAL A 63 1.33 -8.88 -5.13
N HIS A 64 -0.01 -8.83 -5.04
CA HIS A 64 -0.81 -9.91 -4.44
C HIS A 64 -0.84 -11.17 -5.32
N ILE A 65 -0.39 -11.08 -6.57
CA ILE A 65 -0.23 -12.23 -7.48
C ILE A 65 1.26 -12.60 -7.58
N THR A 66 2.12 -11.63 -7.87
CA THR A 66 3.55 -11.89 -8.10
C THR A 66 4.27 -12.27 -6.81
N GLY A 67 3.94 -11.63 -5.68
CA GLY A 67 4.56 -11.88 -4.38
C GLY A 67 4.40 -13.33 -3.93
N PRO A 68 3.18 -13.87 -3.79
CA PRO A 68 2.98 -15.28 -3.43
C PRO A 68 3.67 -16.24 -4.40
N ALA A 69 3.61 -15.99 -5.71
CA ALA A 69 4.24 -16.83 -6.72
C ALA A 69 5.78 -16.84 -6.62
N GLU A 70 6.40 -15.69 -6.35
CA GLU A 70 7.84 -15.55 -6.13
C GLU A 70 8.26 -16.29 -4.86
N TRP A 71 7.56 -16.05 -3.75
CA TRP A 71 7.89 -16.66 -2.46
C TRP A 71 7.67 -18.16 -2.44
N GLN A 72 6.63 -18.67 -3.12
CA GLN A 72 6.43 -20.10 -3.29
C GLN A 72 7.65 -20.78 -3.94
N LYS A 73 8.24 -20.18 -4.97
CA LYS A 73 9.45 -20.69 -5.64
C LYS A 73 10.69 -20.60 -4.74
N LYS A 74 10.88 -19.47 -4.05
CA LYS A 74 12.02 -19.27 -3.13
C LYS A 74 11.99 -20.24 -1.95
N ILE A 75 10.80 -20.50 -1.40
CA ILE A 75 10.61 -21.46 -0.32
C ILE A 75 10.89 -22.89 -0.81
N ALA A 76 10.33 -23.28 -1.95
CA ALA A 76 10.52 -24.62 -2.50
C ALA A 76 11.98 -24.93 -2.87
N SER A 77 12.72 -23.93 -3.38
CA SER A 77 14.14 -24.08 -3.77
C SER A 77 15.12 -23.98 -2.58
N GLY A 78 14.67 -23.48 -1.42
CA GLY A 78 15.56 -23.23 -0.28
C GLY A 78 16.39 -21.94 -0.37
N GLU A 79 16.22 -21.14 -1.42
CA GLU A 79 16.94 -19.88 -1.65
C GLU A 79 16.78 -18.89 -0.48
N PHE A 80 15.62 -18.93 0.19
CA PHE A 80 15.33 -18.07 1.35
C PHE A 80 16.35 -18.17 2.49
N LYS A 81 17.07 -19.30 2.61
CA LYS A 81 18.11 -19.50 3.64
C LYS A 81 19.31 -18.58 3.47
N ASN A 82 19.51 -18.06 2.26
CA ASN A 82 20.61 -17.15 1.93
C ASN A 82 20.22 -15.68 2.06
N ILE A 83 18.98 -15.37 2.45
CA ILE A 83 18.54 -13.99 2.67
C ILE A 83 19.16 -13.50 3.98
N PRO A 84 20.08 -12.51 3.94
CA PRO A 84 20.71 -12.01 5.15
C PRO A 84 19.67 -11.32 6.03
N VAL A 85 19.59 -11.73 7.29
CA VAL A 85 18.81 -11.00 8.30
C VAL A 85 19.75 -9.98 8.92
N THR A 86 19.72 -8.75 8.41
CA THR A 86 20.44 -7.66 9.05
C THR A 86 19.75 -7.33 10.36
N SER A 87 20.41 -7.61 11.49
CA SER A 87 19.98 -7.09 12.78
C SER A 87 20.10 -5.56 12.76
N ALA A 88 19.00 -4.88 13.07
CA ALA A 88 18.98 -3.43 13.24
C ALA A 88 19.84 -2.97 14.41
#